data_AF-A0A495S158-F1
#
_entry.id   AF-A0A495S158-F1
#
_cell.length_a   1.000
_cell.length_b   1.000
_cell.length_c   1.000
_cell.angle_alpha   90.00
_cell.angle_beta   90.00
_cell.angle_gamma   90.00
#
_symmetry.space_group_name_H-M   'P 1'
#
loop_
_entity.id
_entity.type
_entity.pdbx_description
1 polymer ?
#
loop_
_entity_poly.entity_id
_entity_poly.type
_entity_poly.pdbx_seq_one_letter_code
_entity_poly.pdbx_strand_id
1 'polypeptide(L)'
;MTARARWYRFAAATVVAALIALIPLPAQAAESYVPISGSGSTWSQNALDQWRKNVAGNYGMTVNYSGTGSSAGRQDFINQTVDFAISEIPFQARPEDGSAPEVPATTYSYMPIVAGGTSLMYNLKIAGKQVTNLRLSGEVIAKIFTGAITNWNDPAIQADNPALAMPDKSITPVVRSDGSGTSAQFTLWMSSQFPSIWTRGMTSQFPSLSGAFKAQSGSLGVAGYVSQNYGEGAITYVEYSYALKSGFPVAKVLNKAGYYVEPTYQSVAVALMGAAINSDLTQNLDGVYNNADARTYPMSSYSYMIVPTQPTKVFTAEKGKTLSKFADYMICEGQQQASALGYSPLPMNLVQAASDVIKTIPGTVGGVDFNSCNNPTFKPGDSPSDNQLAATAPMPADCDKQGTTQCATGTGGATVDTPVTGTGGSGQATSGSGAADAAAPAAAAGAAASGADPVYDANGNLVSGSTGGGAKAVSSPFTLAAGDWGTPQLTMLAAAALLLAAIVLPPLLSRRLRGPKR
;
A
#
# COMPACT_ATOMS: atom_id res chain seq x y z
N MET A 1 9.13 73.03 30.92
CA MET A 1 9.33 71.62 31.36
C MET A 1 10.60 71.09 30.72
N THR A 2 11.61 70.78 31.53
CA THR A 2 12.98 70.46 31.10
C THR A 2 13.05 69.10 30.38
N ALA A 3 13.95 68.98 29.41
CA ALA A 3 14.16 67.77 28.60
C ALA A 3 14.33 66.47 29.42
N ARG A 4 14.75 66.59 30.68
CA ARG A 4 14.83 65.50 31.66
C ARG A 4 13.48 64.83 31.95
N ALA A 5 12.38 65.58 32.04
CA ALA A 5 11.06 65.02 32.35
C ALA A 5 10.47 64.20 31.20
N ARG A 6 10.84 64.50 29.95
CA ARG A 6 10.46 63.71 28.76
C ARG A 6 11.23 62.38 28.71
N TRP A 7 12.50 62.38 29.13
CA TRP A 7 13.31 61.16 29.20
C TRP A 7 12.78 60.14 30.21
N TYR A 8 12.36 60.57 31.41
CA TYR A 8 11.79 59.66 32.40
C TYR A 8 10.45 59.03 31.95
N ARG A 9 9.63 59.76 31.18
CA ARG A 9 8.38 59.22 30.63
C ARG A 9 8.62 58.20 29.51
N PHE A 10 9.63 58.43 28.66
CA PHE A 10 10.04 57.45 27.65
C PHE A 10 10.71 56.21 28.26
N ALA A 11 11.52 56.38 29.31
CA ALA A 11 12.14 55.28 30.04
C ALA A 11 11.09 54.43 30.80
N ALA A 12 10.10 55.06 31.43
CA ALA A 12 9.03 54.33 32.10
C ALA A 12 8.12 53.57 31.11
N ALA A 13 7.79 54.17 29.97
CA ALA A 13 7.00 53.50 28.92
C ALA A 13 7.72 52.32 28.28
N THR A 14 9.05 52.39 28.12
CA THR A 14 9.87 51.29 27.59
C THR A 14 10.04 50.14 28.59
N VAL A 15 10.15 50.43 29.89
CA VAL A 15 10.19 49.39 30.93
C VAL A 15 8.86 48.64 31.04
N VAL A 16 7.71 49.33 30.93
CA VAL A 16 6.40 48.68 30.94
C VAL A 16 6.17 47.84 29.67
N ALA A 17 6.58 48.33 28.49
CA ALA A 17 6.51 47.55 27.26
C ALA A 17 7.43 46.31 27.27
N ALA A 18 8.62 46.41 27.88
CA ALA A 18 9.53 45.28 28.05
C ALA A 18 8.99 44.24 29.06
N LEU A 19 8.28 44.67 30.10
CA LEU A 19 7.65 43.76 31.08
C LEU A 19 6.42 43.03 30.51
N ILE A 20 5.67 43.63 29.58
CA ILE A 20 4.54 42.97 28.90
C ILE A 20 5.04 41.94 27.86
N ALA A 21 6.20 42.17 27.24
CA ALA A 21 6.84 41.22 26.33
C ALA A 21 7.48 39.99 27.03
N LEU A 22 7.57 40.01 28.36
CA LEU A 22 8.06 38.92 29.19
C LEU A 22 6.94 38.01 29.74
N ILE A 23 5.68 38.28 29.38
CA ILE A 23 4.59 37.34 29.68
C ILE A 23 4.81 36.14 28.74
N PRO A 24 5.15 34.94 29.25
CA PRO A 24 5.22 33.77 28.40
C PRO A 24 3.85 33.57 27.76
N LEU A 25 3.78 33.68 26.43
CA LEU A 25 2.64 33.15 25.69
C LEU A 25 2.51 31.69 26.12
N PRO A 26 1.30 31.19 26.45
CA PRO A 26 1.14 29.76 26.69
C PRO A 26 1.68 29.06 25.45
N ALA A 27 2.80 28.35 25.60
CA ALA A 27 3.25 27.43 24.58
C ALA A 27 2.05 26.50 24.36
N GLN A 28 1.46 26.52 23.17
CA GLN A 28 0.51 25.48 22.80
C GLN A 28 1.25 24.18 23.04
N ALA A 29 0.82 23.42 24.04
CA ALA A 29 1.46 22.16 24.38
C ALA A 29 1.46 21.33 23.10
N ALA A 30 2.64 21.06 22.57
CA ALA A 30 2.78 20.18 21.42
C ALA A 30 2.03 18.90 21.77
N GLU A 31 1.15 18.46 20.88
CA GLU A 31 0.34 17.29 21.14
C GLU A 31 1.27 16.08 21.33
N SER A 32 1.35 15.57 22.57
CA SER A 32 2.27 14.49 22.89
C SER A 32 1.64 13.15 22.56
N TYR A 33 2.27 12.40 21.66
CA TYR A 33 1.90 11.02 21.31
C TYR A 33 2.92 10.05 21.91
N VAL A 34 2.43 8.99 22.55
CA VAL A 34 3.29 7.89 23.04
C VAL A 34 3.44 6.82 21.96
N PRO A 35 4.58 6.09 21.91
CA PRO A 35 4.75 5.03 20.92
C PRO A 35 3.73 3.90 21.08
N ILE A 36 3.25 3.40 19.94
CA ILE A 36 2.40 2.21 19.85
C ILE A 36 3.11 1.13 19.02
N SER A 37 2.82 -0.14 19.33
CA SER A 37 3.39 -1.29 18.64
C SER A 37 2.30 -2.24 18.16
N GLY A 38 2.35 -2.64 16.89
CA GLY A 38 1.47 -3.66 16.34
C GLY A 38 2.21 -4.77 15.61
N SER A 39 1.50 -5.86 15.31
CA SER A 39 2.02 -6.95 14.49
C SER A 39 0.95 -7.58 13.62
N GLY A 40 1.35 -8.44 12.68
CA GLY A 40 0.45 -9.30 11.94
C GLY A 40 0.68 -9.27 10.44
N SER A 41 -0.39 -8.97 9.69
CA SER A 41 -0.45 -9.07 8.25
C SER A 41 0.74 -8.46 7.50
N THR A 42 1.35 -9.28 6.63
CA THR A 42 2.26 -8.81 5.57
C THR A 42 1.50 -8.38 4.32
N TRP A 43 0.17 -8.56 4.25
CA TRP A 43 -0.64 -8.12 3.12
C TRP A 43 -0.83 -6.59 3.16
N SER A 44 -1.05 -6.00 4.34
CA SER A 44 -1.18 -4.53 4.51
C SER A 44 0.14 -3.79 4.73
N GLN A 45 1.25 -4.52 4.83
CA GLN A 45 2.50 -3.97 5.35
C GLN A 45 3.06 -2.83 4.49
N ASN A 46 2.98 -2.90 3.16
CA ASN A 46 3.49 -1.83 2.30
C ASN A 46 2.73 -0.51 2.50
N ALA A 47 1.40 -0.56 2.70
CA ALA A 47 0.61 0.63 3.06
C ALA A 47 0.99 1.15 4.46
N LEU A 48 1.05 0.27 5.46
CA LEU A 48 1.41 0.63 6.84
C LEU A 48 2.80 1.24 6.95
N ASP A 49 3.78 0.72 6.21
CA ASP A 49 5.15 1.24 6.19
C ASP A 49 5.20 2.66 5.62
N GLN A 50 4.43 2.95 4.58
CA GLN A 50 4.31 4.31 4.05
C GLN A 50 3.61 5.22 5.05
N TRP A 51 2.48 4.79 5.63
CA TRP A 51 1.69 5.60 6.55
C TRP A 51 2.42 5.88 7.87
N ARG A 52 3.11 4.90 8.45
CA ARG A 52 3.90 5.08 9.67
C ARG A 52 5.05 6.07 9.47
N LYS A 53 5.67 6.07 8.28
CA LYS A 53 6.67 7.07 7.90
C LYS A 53 6.05 8.47 7.80
N ASN A 54 4.88 8.60 7.18
CA ASN A 54 4.20 9.89 7.05
C ASN A 54 3.83 10.47 8.42
N VAL A 55 3.29 9.65 9.32
CA VAL A 55 2.87 10.16 10.64
C VAL A 55 4.03 10.44 11.58
N ALA A 56 5.16 9.75 11.44
CA ALA A 56 6.39 10.11 12.12
C ALA A 56 6.89 11.49 11.68
N GLY A 57 6.89 11.77 10.38
CA GLY A 57 7.34 13.05 9.83
C GLY A 57 6.39 14.22 10.10
N ASN A 58 5.07 13.99 9.98
CA ASN A 58 4.08 15.07 9.98
C ASN A 58 3.44 15.31 11.35
N TYR A 59 3.36 14.30 12.21
CA TYR A 59 2.66 14.37 13.50
C TYR A 59 3.55 13.98 14.68
N GLY A 60 4.81 13.56 14.46
CA GLY A 60 5.70 13.08 15.51
C GLY A 60 5.26 11.75 16.16
N MET A 61 4.35 11.02 15.52
CA MET A 61 3.86 9.73 16.04
C MET A 61 4.89 8.62 15.77
N THR A 62 5.16 7.79 16.78
CA THR A 62 5.95 6.57 16.60
C THR A 62 5.03 5.35 16.56
N VAL A 63 4.92 4.73 15.39
CA VAL A 63 4.13 3.51 15.18
C VAL A 63 5.08 2.38 14.78
N ASN A 64 5.33 1.46 15.70
CA ASN A 64 6.11 0.25 15.44
C ASN A 64 5.21 -0.83 14.85
N TYR A 65 5.69 -1.53 13.81
CA TYR A 65 4.93 -2.61 13.19
C TYR A 65 5.84 -3.77 12.77
N SER A 66 5.41 -4.99 13.07
CA SER A 66 6.10 -6.23 12.69
C SER A 66 5.20 -7.09 11.80
N GLY A 67 5.57 -7.24 10.52
CA GLY A 67 4.89 -8.13 9.58
C GLY A 67 5.26 -9.60 9.84
N THR A 68 4.46 -10.29 10.63
CA THR A 68 4.68 -11.68 11.09
C THR A 68 3.67 -12.69 10.53
N GLY A 69 2.69 -12.22 9.76
CA GLY A 69 1.55 -13.03 9.31
C GLY A 69 0.31 -12.79 10.18
N SER A 70 -0.87 -12.86 9.56
CA SER A 70 -2.16 -12.59 10.22
C SER A 70 -2.40 -13.45 11.48
N SER A 71 -2.10 -14.75 11.42
CA SER A 71 -2.32 -15.64 12.57
C SER A 71 -1.40 -15.29 13.74
N ALA A 72 -0.14 -14.94 13.47
CA ALA A 72 0.79 -14.50 14.50
C ALA A 72 0.35 -13.18 15.15
N GLY A 73 -0.10 -12.21 14.36
CA GLY A 73 -0.63 -10.93 14.87
C GLY A 73 -1.85 -11.11 15.77
N ARG A 74 -2.79 -11.99 15.40
CA ARG A 74 -3.93 -12.33 16.25
C ARG A 74 -3.48 -12.95 17.57
N GLN A 75 -2.51 -13.86 17.54
CA GLN A 75 -1.96 -14.47 18.75
C GLN A 75 -1.22 -13.45 19.64
N ASP A 76 -0.47 -12.52 19.06
CA ASP A 76 0.19 -11.43 19.78
C ASP A 76 -0.83 -10.52 20.48
N PHE A 77 -1.95 -10.23 19.81
CA PHE A 77 -3.05 -9.47 20.40
C PHE A 77 -3.70 -10.22 21.59
N ILE A 78 -4.01 -11.51 21.42
CA ILE A 78 -4.56 -12.37 22.49
C ILE A 78 -3.62 -12.39 23.70
N ASN A 79 -2.31 -12.49 23.44
CA ASN A 79 -1.28 -12.51 24.48
C ASN A 79 -0.98 -11.12 25.09
N GLN A 80 -1.61 -10.06 24.57
CA GLN A 80 -1.38 -8.68 24.96
C GLN A 80 0.11 -8.31 24.92
N THR A 81 0.82 -8.71 23.85
CA THR A 81 2.22 -8.33 23.59
C THR A 81 2.33 -7.10 22.67
N VAL A 82 1.22 -6.74 22.01
CA VAL A 82 1.08 -5.60 21.11
C VAL A 82 -0.16 -4.78 21.45
N ASP A 83 -0.16 -3.52 21.02
CA ASP A 83 -1.24 -2.55 21.22
C ASP A 83 -2.40 -2.75 20.24
N PHE A 84 -2.09 -3.23 19.03
CA PHE A 84 -3.05 -3.55 17.98
C PHE A 84 -2.49 -4.67 17.10
N ALA A 85 -3.36 -5.35 16.36
CA ALA A 85 -2.94 -6.32 15.34
C ALA A 85 -3.59 -6.01 14.00
N ILE A 86 -2.98 -6.46 12.90
CA ILE A 86 -3.57 -6.36 11.57
C ILE A 86 -3.83 -7.76 11.03
N SER A 87 -5.03 -7.99 10.52
CA SER A 87 -5.39 -9.26 9.92
C SER A 87 -6.41 -9.12 8.82
N GLU A 88 -6.36 -10.05 7.85
CA GLU A 88 -7.38 -10.18 6.80
C GLU A 88 -8.55 -11.08 7.22
N ILE A 89 -8.44 -11.76 8.36
CA ILE A 89 -9.36 -12.80 8.82
C ILE A 89 -9.63 -12.58 10.32
N PRO A 90 -10.87 -12.75 10.79
CA PRO A 90 -11.20 -12.61 12.20
C PRO A 90 -10.54 -13.67 13.08
N PHE A 91 -10.77 -13.60 14.39
CA PHE A 91 -10.36 -14.64 15.31
C PHE A 91 -11.06 -15.96 14.97
N GLN A 92 -10.30 -17.05 14.99
CA GLN A 92 -10.75 -18.36 14.57
C GLN A 92 -11.41 -19.12 15.73
N ALA A 93 -12.74 -19.28 15.65
CA ALA A 93 -13.47 -20.14 16.58
C ALA A 93 -13.15 -21.64 16.39
N ARG A 94 -12.67 -22.02 15.20
CA ARG A 94 -12.24 -23.38 14.85
C ARG A 94 -11.00 -23.28 13.95
N PRO A 95 -9.80 -23.08 14.53
CA PRO A 95 -8.57 -23.01 13.75
C PRO A 95 -8.37 -24.27 12.89
N GLU A 96 -7.87 -24.09 11.67
CA GLU A 96 -7.67 -25.18 10.71
C GLU A 96 -6.54 -26.14 11.11
N ASP A 97 -5.63 -25.69 11.97
CA ASP A 97 -4.50 -26.47 12.48
C ASP A 97 -4.86 -27.30 13.73
N GLY A 98 -6.12 -27.24 14.19
CA GLY A 98 -6.61 -27.95 15.37
C GLY A 98 -6.19 -27.33 16.70
N SER A 99 -5.61 -26.12 16.69
CA SER A 99 -5.33 -25.36 17.90
C SER A 99 -6.62 -24.93 18.64
N ALA A 100 -6.46 -24.48 19.89
CA ALA A 100 -7.58 -24.00 20.69
C ALA A 100 -8.25 -22.78 20.01
N PRO A 101 -9.58 -22.60 20.16
CA PRO A 101 -10.26 -21.41 19.67
C PRO A 101 -9.55 -20.12 20.09
N GLU A 102 -9.40 -19.20 19.15
CA GLU A 102 -8.80 -17.90 19.39
C GLU A 102 -9.80 -17.03 20.18
N VAL A 103 -9.60 -16.92 21.50
CA VAL A 103 -10.48 -16.16 22.40
C VAL A 103 -9.67 -15.06 23.09
N PRO A 104 -9.75 -13.81 22.62
CA PRO A 104 -9.12 -12.68 23.30
C PRO A 104 -9.72 -12.46 24.68
N ALA A 105 -8.86 -12.23 25.68
CA ALA A 105 -9.30 -11.90 27.04
C ALA A 105 -9.77 -10.44 27.19
N THR A 106 -9.53 -9.60 26.17
CA THR A 106 -9.85 -8.17 26.16
C THR A 106 -10.95 -7.89 25.15
N THR A 107 -11.74 -6.83 25.41
CA THR A 107 -12.72 -6.37 24.43
C THR A 107 -12.01 -5.70 23.25
N TYR A 108 -12.50 -5.96 22.04
CA TYR A 108 -11.87 -5.49 20.81
C TYR A 108 -12.93 -5.14 19.75
N SER A 109 -12.48 -4.56 18.65
CA SER A 109 -13.28 -4.35 17.44
C SER A 109 -12.42 -4.48 16.19
N TYR A 110 -13.04 -4.90 15.08
CA TYR A 110 -12.40 -4.93 13.77
C TYR A 110 -12.65 -3.62 13.04
N MET A 111 -11.57 -2.97 12.60
CA MET A 111 -11.61 -1.69 11.90
C MET A 111 -11.02 -1.86 10.50
N PRO A 112 -11.80 -1.68 9.41
CA PRO A 112 -11.24 -1.65 8.06
C PRO A 112 -10.15 -0.57 7.92
N ILE A 113 -9.01 -0.91 7.31
CA ILE A 113 -7.91 0.05 7.13
C ILE A 113 -7.52 0.32 5.67
N VAL A 114 -7.61 -0.68 4.81
CA VAL A 114 -7.25 -0.56 3.39
C VAL A 114 -7.88 -1.70 2.59
N ALA A 115 -8.24 -1.41 1.34
CA ALA A 115 -8.72 -2.40 0.37
C ALA A 115 -7.62 -2.77 -0.63
N GLY A 116 -7.74 -3.93 -1.26
CA GLY A 116 -6.74 -4.42 -2.21
C GLY A 116 -7.21 -5.66 -2.95
N GLY A 117 -6.41 -6.10 -3.92
CA GLY A 117 -6.65 -7.33 -4.67
C GLY A 117 -5.57 -8.35 -4.37
N THR A 118 -5.97 -9.56 -3.97
CA THR A 118 -5.05 -10.70 -3.96
C THR A 118 -4.76 -11.08 -5.41
N SER A 119 -3.53 -10.79 -5.84
CA SER A 119 -3.05 -10.89 -7.22
C SER A 119 -2.27 -12.18 -7.45
N LEU A 120 -2.21 -12.62 -8.72
CA LEU A 120 -1.45 -13.80 -9.12
C LEU A 120 -0.16 -13.40 -9.82
N MET A 121 0.87 -13.08 -9.03
CA MET A 121 2.19 -12.74 -9.56
C MET A 121 2.89 -13.98 -10.13
N TYR A 122 3.48 -13.87 -11.32
CA TYR A 122 4.10 -15.01 -12.00
C TYR A 122 5.39 -14.64 -12.75
N ASN A 123 6.21 -15.65 -13.00
CA ASN A 123 7.42 -15.55 -13.81
C ASN A 123 7.36 -16.62 -14.90
N LEU A 124 7.06 -16.21 -16.13
CA LEU A 124 6.90 -17.10 -17.28
C LEU A 124 7.54 -16.45 -18.50
N LYS A 125 8.27 -17.24 -19.28
CA LYS A 125 8.88 -16.78 -20.52
C LYS A 125 8.42 -17.62 -21.70
N ILE A 126 8.18 -16.96 -22.83
CA ILE A 126 8.00 -17.59 -24.15
C ILE A 126 9.12 -17.10 -25.04
N ALA A 127 9.86 -18.04 -25.66
CA ALA A 127 11.03 -17.74 -26.48
C ALA A 127 12.04 -16.78 -25.80
N GLY A 128 12.27 -16.98 -24.49
CA GLY A 128 13.20 -16.17 -23.69
C GLY A 128 12.69 -14.79 -23.27
N LYS A 129 11.47 -14.39 -23.66
CA LYS A 129 10.86 -13.10 -23.29
C LYS A 129 9.82 -13.28 -22.20
N GLN A 130 9.81 -12.38 -21.21
CA GLN A 130 8.82 -12.36 -20.14
C GLN A 130 7.41 -12.18 -20.72
N VAL A 131 6.50 -13.06 -20.32
CA VAL A 131 5.06 -12.91 -20.58
C VAL A 131 4.50 -11.94 -19.54
N THR A 132 3.74 -10.94 -19.97
CA THR A 132 3.21 -9.85 -19.13
C THR A 132 1.71 -9.67 -19.23
N ASN A 133 1.03 -10.41 -20.10
CA ASN A 133 -0.40 -10.30 -20.38
C ASN A 133 -1.17 -11.62 -20.16
N LEU A 134 -0.70 -12.47 -19.25
CA LEU A 134 -1.29 -13.77 -18.95
C LEU A 134 -2.72 -13.63 -18.42
N ARG A 135 -3.59 -14.54 -18.84
CA ARG A 135 -4.99 -14.66 -18.41
C ARG A 135 -5.22 -15.99 -17.73
N LEU A 136 -6.00 -16.00 -16.65
CA LEU A 136 -6.39 -17.22 -15.97
C LEU A 136 -7.85 -17.14 -15.53
N SER A 137 -8.61 -18.18 -15.84
CA SER A 137 -9.94 -18.42 -15.27
C SER A 137 -9.82 -18.96 -13.85
N GLY A 138 -10.86 -18.74 -13.04
CA GLY A 138 -10.81 -19.17 -11.64
C GLY A 138 -10.70 -20.69 -11.46
N GLU A 139 -11.28 -21.48 -12.37
CA GLU A 139 -11.13 -22.94 -12.38
C GLU A 139 -9.68 -23.35 -12.65
N VAL A 140 -9.00 -22.71 -13.60
CA VAL A 140 -7.58 -22.94 -13.89
C VAL A 140 -6.72 -22.56 -12.68
N ILE A 141 -6.98 -21.43 -12.03
CA ILE A 141 -6.28 -21.01 -10.81
C ILE A 141 -6.44 -22.08 -9.72
N ALA A 142 -7.67 -22.53 -9.45
CA ALA A 142 -7.93 -23.57 -8.45
C ALA A 142 -7.22 -24.89 -8.78
N LYS A 143 -7.16 -25.29 -10.05
CA LYS A 143 -6.43 -26.50 -10.49
C LYS A 143 -4.92 -26.36 -10.37
N ILE A 144 -4.34 -25.19 -10.64
CA ILE A 144 -2.91 -24.91 -10.41
C ILE A 144 -2.59 -25.06 -8.92
N PHE A 145 -3.37 -24.42 -8.05
CA PHE A 145 -3.11 -24.41 -6.61
C PHE A 145 -3.60 -25.66 -5.86
N THR A 146 -4.22 -26.61 -6.55
CA THR A 146 -4.43 -27.99 -6.06
C THR A 146 -3.42 -28.99 -6.63
N GLY A 147 -2.58 -28.55 -7.58
CA GLY A 147 -1.62 -29.42 -8.28
C GLY A 147 -2.23 -30.30 -9.38
N ALA A 148 -3.49 -30.06 -9.75
CA ALA A 148 -4.17 -30.77 -10.83
C ALA A 148 -3.70 -30.31 -12.22
N ILE A 149 -3.30 -29.04 -12.37
CA ILE A 149 -2.59 -28.52 -13.55
C ILE A 149 -1.13 -28.28 -13.16
N THR A 150 -0.22 -28.95 -13.85
CA THR A 150 1.21 -28.96 -13.49
C THR A 150 2.13 -28.33 -14.53
N ASN A 151 1.64 -28.02 -15.73
CA ASN A 151 2.45 -27.44 -16.81
C ASN A 151 1.72 -26.27 -17.48
N TRP A 152 2.48 -25.28 -17.96
CA TRP A 152 1.96 -24.04 -18.55
C TRP A 152 1.28 -24.24 -19.91
N ASN A 153 1.62 -25.29 -20.65
CA ASN A 153 0.97 -25.69 -21.90
C ASN A 153 -0.31 -26.53 -21.71
N ASP A 154 -0.83 -26.65 -20.49
CA ASP A 154 -2.08 -27.35 -20.24
C ASP A 154 -3.21 -26.79 -21.13
N PRO A 155 -4.05 -27.64 -21.75
CA PRO A 155 -5.12 -27.19 -22.64
C PRO A 155 -6.06 -26.14 -22.03
N ALA A 156 -6.30 -26.19 -20.72
CA ALA A 156 -7.16 -25.21 -20.04
C ALA A 156 -6.48 -23.83 -19.94
N ILE A 157 -5.16 -23.78 -19.69
CA ILE A 157 -4.41 -22.51 -19.71
C ILE A 157 -4.33 -21.97 -21.14
N GLN A 158 -4.10 -22.85 -22.13
CA GLN A 158 -4.08 -22.45 -23.54
C GLN A 158 -5.42 -21.89 -24.01
N ALA A 159 -6.54 -22.41 -23.49
CA ALA A 159 -7.88 -21.90 -23.78
C ALA A 159 -8.10 -20.47 -23.24
N ASP A 160 -7.53 -20.14 -22.08
CA ASP A 160 -7.54 -18.78 -21.54
C ASP A 160 -6.59 -17.82 -22.30
N ASN A 161 -5.60 -18.35 -23.02
CA ASN A 161 -4.52 -17.59 -23.68
C ASN A 161 -4.33 -17.97 -25.16
N PRO A 162 -5.37 -17.86 -26.01
CA PRO A 162 -5.34 -18.34 -27.39
C PRO A 162 -4.31 -17.64 -28.29
N ALA A 163 -3.81 -16.47 -27.89
CA ALA A 163 -2.81 -15.70 -28.65
C ALA A 163 -1.37 -15.93 -28.16
N LEU A 164 -1.16 -16.78 -27.15
CA LEU A 164 0.16 -17.13 -26.61
C LEU A 164 0.50 -18.58 -26.96
N ALA A 165 1.71 -18.80 -27.48
CA ALA A 165 2.27 -20.14 -27.67
C ALA A 165 2.81 -20.66 -26.34
N MET A 166 1.95 -21.25 -25.52
CA MET A 166 2.30 -21.64 -24.15
C MET A 166 3.45 -22.66 -24.13
N PRO A 167 4.49 -22.45 -23.30
CA PRO A 167 5.67 -23.30 -23.30
C PRO A 167 5.42 -24.60 -22.52
N ASP A 168 6.10 -25.67 -22.91
CA ASP A 168 6.19 -26.90 -22.11
C ASP A 168 7.10 -26.67 -20.89
N LYS A 169 6.56 -25.95 -19.91
CA LYS A 169 7.24 -25.51 -18.69
C LYS A 169 6.43 -25.95 -17.49
N SER A 170 7.06 -26.65 -16.56
CA SER A 170 6.41 -27.01 -15.31
C SER A 170 6.07 -25.78 -14.48
N ILE A 171 4.88 -25.81 -13.87
CA ILE A 171 4.39 -24.78 -12.97
C ILE A 171 4.95 -25.05 -11.58
N THR A 172 5.48 -24.01 -10.94
CA THR A 172 5.90 -24.05 -9.54
C THR A 172 5.01 -23.13 -8.70
N PRO A 173 3.94 -23.64 -8.06
CA PRO A 173 3.17 -22.85 -7.12
C PRO A 173 4.03 -22.47 -5.90
N VAL A 174 4.14 -21.19 -5.62
CA VAL A 174 4.85 -20.65 -4.46
C VAL A 174 3.81 -20.16 -3.46
N VAL A 175 3.76 -20.79 -2.31
CA VAL A 175 2.73 -20.61 -1.28
C VAL A 175 3.36 -20.12 0.01
N ARG A 176 2.51 -19.64 0.93
CA ARG A 176 2.97 -19.15 2.23
C ARG A 176 3.28 -20.31 3.17
N SER A 177 4.42 -20.25 3.84
CA SER A 177 4.81 -21.21 4.89
C SER A 177 4.31 -20.83 6.29
N ASP A 178 3.83 -19.60 6.44
CA ASP A 178 3.37 -19.00 7.69
C ASP A 178 1.85 -18.77 7.70
N GLY A 179 1.30 -18.52 8.89
CA GLY A 179 -0.13 -18.31 9.11
C GLY A 179 -0.58 -16.98 8.48
N SER A 180 -1.11 -17.08 7.27
CA SER A 180 -1.26 -15.96 6.35
C SER A 180 -2.72 -15.64 6.07
N GLY A 181 -3.06 -14.36 6.24
CA GLY A 181 -4.37 -13.86 5.88
C GLY A 181 -4.57 -13.83 4.36
N THR A 182 -3.50 -13.67 3.59
CA THR A 182 -3.54 -13.81 2.13
C THR A 182 -3.87 -15.24 1.72
N SER A 183 -3.29 -16.25 2.37
CA SER A 183 -3.65 -17.66 2.12
C SER A 183 -5.10 -17.92 2.47
N ALA A 184 -5.57 -17.38 3.60
CA ALA A 184 -6.95 -17.55 4.02
C ALA A 184 -7.94 -16.86 3.05
N GLN A 185 -7.68 -15.62 2.62
CA GLN A 185 -8.52 -14.96 1.60
C GLN A 185 -8.55 -15.76 0.29
N PHE A 186 -7.40 -16.22 -0.18
CA PHE A 186 -7.28 -16.97 -1.42
C PHE A 186 -8.00 -18.33 -1.36
N THR A 187 -7.82 -19.08 -0.27
CA THR A 187 -8.45 -20.38 -0.07
C THR A 187 -9.93 -20.27 0.27
N LEU A 188 -10.37 -19.19 0.94
CA LEU A 188 -11.79 -18.87 1.12
C LEU A 188 -12.47 -18.62 -0.23
N TRP A 189 -11.85 -17.81 -1.11
CA TRP A 189 -12.34 -17.60 -2.47
C TRP A 189 -12.42 -18.93 -3.24
N MET A 190 -11.36 -19.75 -3.22
CA MET A 190 -11.41 -21.07 -3.88
C MET A 190 -12.49 -21.98 -3.30
N SER A 191 -12.64 -22.01 -1.98
CA SER A 191 -13.66 -22.83 -1.30
C SER A 191 -15.08 -22.38 -1.62
N SER A 192 -15.30 -21.08 -1.76
CA SER A 192 -16.61 -20.50 -2.08
C SER A 192 -16.97 -20.70 -3.55
N GLN A 193 -16.00 -20.48 -4.45
CA GLN A 193 -16.24 -20.42 -5.89
C GLN A 193 -16.02 -21.75 -6.62
N PHE A 194 -15.12 -22.59 -6.12
CA PHE A 194 -14.73 -23.86 -6.74
C PHE A 194 -14.74 -25.02 -5.73
N PRO A 195 -15.86 -25.26 -5.01
CA PRO A 195 -15.92 -26.26 -3.93
C PRO A 195 -15.70 -27.70 -4.41
N SER A 196 -15.87 -28.00 -5.70
CA SER A 196 -15.56 -29.32 -6.27
C SER A 196 -14.06 -29.54 -6.50
N ILE A 197 -13.26 -28.47 -6.52
CA ILE A 197 -11.80 -28.51 -6.74
C ILE A 197 -11.07 -28.28 -5.41
N TRP A 198 -11.51 -27.27 -4.64
CA TRP A 198 -10.96 -26.97 -3.32
C TRP A 198 -11.94 -27.35 -2.22
N THR A 199 -11.72 -28.50 -1.60
CA THR A 199 -12.61 -29.11 -0.58
C THR A 199 -12.16 -28.88 0.86
N ARG A 200 -11.12 -28.06 1.07
CA ARG A 200 -10.45 -27.89 2.38
C ARG A 200 -10.99 -26.74 3.22
N GLY A 201 -11.90 -25.93 2.68
CA GLY A 201 -12.34 -24.71 3.35
C GLY A 201 -11.28 -23.61 3.34
N MET A 202 -11.48 -22.58 4.13
CA MET A 202 -10.49 -21.52 4.35
C MET A 202 -9.33 -22.04 5.21
N THR A 203 -8.10 -21.73 4.82
CA THR A 203 -6.88 -22.08 5.59
C THR A 203 -5.89 -20.92 5.58
N SER A 204 -5.45 -20.46 6.75
CA SER A 204 -4.36 -19.48 6.89
C SER A 204 -3.00 -20.13 6.65
N GLN A 205 -2.84 -21.38 7.06
CA GLN A 205 -1.70 -22.22 6.68
C GLN A 205 -2.02 -22.92 5.35
N PHE A 206 -1.29 -22.59 4.29
CA PHE A 206 -1.52 -23.28 3.01
C PHE A 206 -1.06 -24.74 3.13
N PRO A 207 -1.90 -25.74 2.76
CA PRO A 207 -1.56 -27.14 2.94
C PRO A 207 -0.37 -27.55 2.06
N SER A 208 0.46 -28.46 2.56
CA SER A 208 1.45 -29.14 1.73
C SER A 208 0.74 -30.15 0.81
N LEU A 209 0.74 -29.89 -0.49
CA LEU A 209 0.01 -30.70 -1.47
C LEU A 209 0.93 -31.63 -2.29
N SER A 210 2.14 -31.18 -2.63
CA SER A 210 3.12 -31.98 -3.35
C SER A 210 4.53 -31.38 -3.27
N GLY A 211 5.55 -32.13 -3.70
CA GLY A 211 6.94 -31.65 -3.77
C GLY A 211 7.20 -30.57 -4.83
N ALA A 212 6.24 -30.31 -5.73
CA ALA A 212 6.32 -29.24 -6.73
C ALA A 212 6.08 -27.85 -6.12
N PHE A 213 5.39 -27.78 -4.98
CA PHE A 213 5.11 -26.52 -4.30
C PHE A 213 6.36 -26.02 -3.57
N LYS A 214 6.54 -24.70 -3.51
CA LYS A 214 7.57 -24.05 -2.70
C LYS A 214 6.90 -23.19 -1.66
N ALA A 215 7.29 -23.37 -0.40
CA ALA A 215 6.78 -22.57 0.70
C ALA A 215 7.79 -21.48 1.07
N GLN A 216 7.34 -20.25 1.20
CA GLN A 216 8.16 -19.12 1.66
C GLN A 216 7.39 -18.33 2.72
N SER A 217 8.13 -17.72 3.66
CA SER A 217 7.51 -16.93 4.73
C SER A 217 7.25 -15.50 4.27
N GLY A 218 6.07 -14.98 4.60
CA GLY A 218 5.68 -13.60 4.31
C GLY A 218 5.44 -13.31 2.83
N SER A 219 4.77 -12.18 2.56
CA SER A 219 4.54 -11.70 1.19
C SER A 219 5.85 -11.45 0.43
N LEU A 220 6.87 -10.91 1.11
CA LEU A 220 8.17 -10.65 0.52
C LEU A 220 8.92 -11.93 0.14
N GLY A 221 8.81 -13.00 0.93
CA GLY A 221 9.45 -14.28 0.62
C GLY A 221 8.86 -14.93 -0.63
N VAL A 222 7.54 -14.98 -0.74
CA VAL A 222 6.87 -15.58 -1.91
C VAL A 222 7.07 -14.74 -3.19
N ALA A 223 6.92 -13.40 -3.11
CA ALA A 223 7.18 -12.51 -4.25
C ALA A 223 8.66 -12.53 -4.64
N GLY A 224 9.55 -12.52 -3.63
CA GLY A 224 10.98 -12.62 -3.79
C GLY A 224 11.38 -13.86 -4.58
N TYR A 225 10.89 -15.04 -4.22
CA TYR A 225 11.15 -16.29 -4.94
C TYR A 225 10.72 -16.21 -6.40
N VAL A 226 9.49 -15.76 -6.68
CA VAL A 226 8.97 -15.65 -8.06
C VAL A 226 9.82 -14.66 -8.88
N SER A 227 10.28 -13.58 -8.26
CA SER A 227 11.07 -12.54 -8.94
C SER A 227 12.54 -12.91 -9.23
N GLN A 228 13.01 -14.08 -8.82
CA GLN A 228 14.38 -14.53 -9.12
C GLN A 228 14.48 -15.21 -10.49
N ASN A 229 15.68 -15.20 -11.07
CA ASN A 229 15.96 -15.89 -12.34
C ASN A 229 15.67 -17.39 -12.29
N TYR A 230 15.89 -18.05 -11.15
CA TYR A 230 15.54 -19.46 -10.96
C TYR A 230 14.02 -19.70 -10.81
N GLY A 231 13.25 -18.63 -10.60
CA GLY A 231 11.80 -18.67 -10.41
C GLY A 231 11.01 -18.79 -11.72
N GLU A 232 11.67 -18.98 -12.86
CA GLU A 232 10.97 -19.18 -14.13
C GLU A 232 10.07 -20.42 -14.08
N GLY A 233 8.79 -20.24 -14.40
CA GLY A 233 7.71 -21.22 -14.25
C GLY A 233 6.88 -21.03 -12.96
N ALA A 234 7.31 -20.15 -12.05
CA ALA A 234 6.65 -19.95 -10.77
C ALA A 234 5.43 -19.01 -10.83
N ILE A 235 4.46 -19.27 -9.96
CA ILE A 235 3.28 -18.43 -9.72
C ILE A 235 2.97 -18.40 -8.23
N THR A 236 2.58 -17.24 -7.70
CA THR A 236 2.19 -17.05 -6.30
C THR A 236 0.92 -16.22 -6.18
N TYR A 237 0.35 -16.16 -4.97
CA TYR A 237 -0.71 -15.22 -4.60
C TYR A 237 -0.15 -14.20 -3.60
N VAL A 238 -0.25 -12.92 -3.94
CA VAL A 238 0.26 -11.80 -3.12
C VAL A 238 -0.64 -10.60 -3.22
N GLU A 239 -0.57 -9.71 -2.23
CA GLU A 239 -1.14 -8.37 -2.41
C GLU A 239 -0.45 -7.66 -3.59
N TYR A 240 -1.24 -6.94 -4.40
CA TYR A 240 -0.80 -6.35 -5.67
C TYR A 240 0.40 -5.41 -5.55
N SER A 241 0.54 -4.69 -4.43
CA SER A 241 1.70 -3.84 -4.15
C SER A 241 3.04 -4.56 -4.26
N TYR A 242 3.09 -5.86 -3.95
CA TYR A 242 4.33 -6.64 -4.03
C TYR A 242 4.74 -6.87 -5.49
N ALA A 243 3.78 -7.19 -6.37
CA ALA A 243 4.04 -7.34 -7.79
C ALA A 243 4.50 -6.01 -8.41
N LEU A 244 3.82 -4.91 -8.08
CA LEU A 244 4.20 -3.55 -8.49
C LEU A 244 5.63 -3.22 -8.06
N LYS A 245 5.95 -3.42 -6.78
CA LYS A 245 7.26 -3.09 -6.21
C LYS A 245 8.39 -3.96 -6.78
N SER A 246 8.09 -5.22 -7.12
CA SER A 246 9.07 -6.11 -7.75
C SER A 246 9.24 -5.90 -9.26
N GLY A 247 8.34 -5.14 -9.91
CA GLY A 247 8.36 -4.97 -11.36
C GLY A 247 7.91 -6.21 -12.15
N PHE A 248 7.10 -7.08 -11.54
CA PHE A 248 6.64 -8.34 -12.14
C PHE A 248 5.16 -8.29 -12.55
N PRO A 249 4.77 -9.07 -13.56
CA PRO A 249 3.39 -9.12 -14.03
C PRO A 249 2.49 -9.90 -13.07
N VAL A 250 1.19 -9.66 -13.20
CA VAL A 250 0.14 -10.43 -12.53
C VAL A 250 -0.84 -10.98 -13.55
N ALA A 251 -1.38 -12.17 -13.34
CA ALA A 251 -2.39 -12.70 -14.26
C ALA A 251 -3.67 -11.87 -14.16
N LYS A 252 -4.28 -11.57 -15.31
CA LYS A 252 -5.66 -11.07 -15.37
C LYS A 252 -6.61 -12.22 -15.05
N VAL A 253 -7.61 -11.96 -14.21
CA VAL A 253 -8.52 -13.01 -13.70
C VAL A 253 -9.89 -12.87 -14.33
N LEU A 254 -10.42 -13.97 -14.87
CA LEU A 254 -11.76 -14.00 -15.45
C LEU A 254 -12.81 -13.72 -14.38
N ASN A 255 -13.59 -12.66 -14.56
CA ASN A 255 -14.73 -12.35 -13.72
C ASN A 255 -16.04 -12.93 -14.29
N LYS A 256 -17.11 -12.82 -13.51
CA LYS A 256 -18.43 -13.38 -13.86
C LYS A 256 -19.04 -12.77 -15.13
N ALA A 257 -18.68 -11.53 -15.47
CA ALA A 257 -19.14 -10.87 -16.68
C ALA A 257 -18.39 -11.33 -17.95
N GLY A 258 -17.42 -12.24 -17.81
CA GLY A 258 -16.64 -12.77 -18.93
C GLY A 258 -15.48 -11.87 -19.35
N TYR A 259 -14.93 -11.05 -18.45
CA TYR A 259 -13.75 -10.22 -18.71
C TYR A 259 -12.58 -10.66 -17.82
N TYR A 260 -11.37 -10.68 -18.38
CA TYR A 260 -10.14 -10.86 -17.61
C TYR A 260 -9.67 -9.51 -17.07
N VAL A 261 -9.68 -9.35 -15.75
CA VAL A 261 -9.46 -8.07 -15.07
C VAL A 261 -8.24 -8.11 -14.16
N GLU A 262 -7.51 -7.00 -14.08
CA GLU A 262 -6.40 -6.80 -13.13
C GLU A 262 -6.90 -6.26 -11.77
N PRO A 263 -6.15 -6.50 -10.68
CA PRO A 263 -6.46 -5.97 -9.34
C PRO A 263 -6.11 -4.48 -9.20
N THR A 264 -6.48 -3.64 -10.17
CA THR A 264 -6.27 -2.19 -10.08
C THR A 264 -7.16 -1.59 -8.99
N TYR A 265 -6.78 -0.40 -8.50
CA TYR A 265 -7.54 0.27 -7.45
C TYR A 265 -9.00 0.52 -7.84
N GLN A 266 -9.29 0.82 -9.12
CA GLN A 266 -10.66 0.99 -9.61
C GLN A 266 -11.42 -0.33 -9.64
N SER A 267 -10.83 -1.41 -10.17
CA SER A 267 -11.47 -2.71 -10.26
C SER A 267 -11.84 -3.27 -8.88
N VAL A 268 -10.95 -3.05 -7.90
CA VAL A 268 -11.18 -3.40 -6.51
C VAL A 268 -12.27 -2.53 -5.89
N ALA A 269 -12.26 -1.22 -6.12
CA ALA A 269 -13.29 -0.31 -5.60
C ALA A 269 -14.68 -0.66 -6.12
N VAL A 270 -14.82 -0.99 -7.41
CA VAL A 270 -16.09 -1.43 -8.00
C VAL A 270 -16.51 -2.77 -7.40
N ALA A 271 -15.59 -3.74 -7.25
CA ALA A 271 -15.90 -5.05 -6.69
C ALA A 271 -16.42 -4.94 -5.25
N LEU A 272 -15.80 -4.09 -4.42
CA LEU A 272 -16.17 -3.88 -3.02
C LEU A 272 -17.48 -3.14 -2.82
N MET A 273 -18.12 -2.60 -3.87
CA MET A 273 -19.53 -2.20 -3.78
C MET A 273 -20.47 -3.38 -3.48
N GLY A 274 -20.04 -4.60 -3.80
CA GLY A 274 -20.74 -5.83 -3.44
C GLY A 274 -20.37 -6.39 -2.05
N ALA A 275 -19.47 -5.74 -1.30
CA ALA A 275 -19.10 -6.18 0.03
C ALA A 275 -20.17 -5.79 1.05
N ALA A 276 -20.45 -6.69 1.98
CA ALA A 276 -21.24 -6.41 3.17
C ALA A 276 -20.36 -6.46 4.43
N ILE A 277 -20.80 -5.76 5.47
CA ILE A 277 -20.18 -5.80 6.80
C ILE A 277 -21.15 -6.55 7.71
N ASN A 278 -20.68 -7.62 8.36
CA ASN A 278 -21.45 -8.36 9.34
C ASN A 278 -21.64 -7.52 10.62
N SER A 279 -22.56 -7.93 11.49
CA SER A 279 -22.84 -7.21 12.75
C SER A 279 -21.64 -7.14 13.71
N ASP A 280 -20.69 -8.06 13.57
CA ASP A 280 -19.43 -8.10 14.33
C ASP A 280 -18.29 -7.36 13.62
N LEU A 281 -18.59 -6.59 12.58
CA LEU A 281 -17.67 -5.81 11.74
C LEU A 281 -16.72 -6.65 10.89
N THR A 282 -16.95 -7.95 10.77
CA THR A 282 -16.23 -8.81 9.83
C THR A 282 -16.79 -8.68 8.41
N GLN A 283 -15.97 -8.99 7.41
CA GLN A 283 -16.32 -8.91 6.00
C GLN A 283 -17.23 -10.06 5.59
N ASN A 284 -18.17 -9.73 4.71
CA ASN A 284 -18.83 -10.66 3.83
C ASN A 284 -18.52 -10.26 2.39
N LEU A 285 -17.81 -11.14 1.67
CA LEU A 285 -17.33 -10.93 0.32
C LEU A 285 -18.08 -11.78 -0.73
N ASP A 286 -19.18 -12.44 -0.37
CA ASP A 286 -19.93 -13.29 -1.30
C ASP A 286 -20.43 -12.50 -2.52
N GLY A 287 -20.87 -11.25 -2.29
CA GLY A 287 -21.28 -10.31 -3.34
C GLY A 287 -20.10 -9.72 -4.15
N VAL A 288 -18.86 -9.92 -3.69
CA VAL A 288 -17.63 -9.45 -4.35
C VAL A 288 -17.13 -10.51 -5.33
N TYR A 289 -17.03 -11.77 -4.90
CA TYR A 289 -16.44 -12.86 -5.69
C TYR A 289 -17.12 -13.10 -7.04
N ASN A 290 -18.44 -12.89 -7.08
CA ASN A 290 -19.31 -13.14 -8.23
C ASN A 290 -20.07 -11.89 -8.66
N ASN A 291 -19.46 -10.71 -8.50
CA ASN A 291 -20.06 -9.47 -8.96
C ASN A 291 -20.21 -9.50 -10.50
N ALA A 292 -21.39 -9.11 -11.00
CA ALA A 292 -21.72 -9.16 -12.42
C ALA A 292 -21.27 -7.92 -13.19
N ASP A 293 -20.75 -6.89 -12.52
CA ASP A 293 -20.14 -5.73 -13.18
C ASP A 293 -18.81 -6.14 -13.84
N ALA A 294 -18.68 -5.82 -15.13
CA ALA A 294 -17.52 -6.19 -15.95
C ALA A 294 -16.19 -5.64 -15.45
N ARG A 295 -16.20 -4.57 -14.67
CA ARG A 295 -14.99 -3.89 -14.16
C ARG A 295 -14.40 -4.58 -12.93
N THR A 296 -15.07 -5.59 -12.38
CA THR A 296 -14.74 -6.14 -11.05
C THR A 296 -13.59 -7.13 -11.10
N TYR A 297 -12.72 -7.04 -10.09
CA TYR A 297 -11.69 -8.06 -9.83
C TYR A 297 -12.21 -9.08 -8.80
N PRO A 298 -12.24 -10.39 -9.09
CA PRO A 298 -12.91 -11.38 -8.22
C PRO A 298 -12.27 -11.62 -6.85
N MET A 299 -10.98 -11.36 -6.67
CA MET A 299 -10.26 -11.57 -5.40
C MET A 299 -9.96 -10.24 -4.68
N SER A 300 -10.95 -9.35 -4.70
CA SER A 300 -10.94 -8.10 -3.95
C SER A 300 -11.37 -8.29 -2.50
N SER A 301 -10.69 -7.60 -1.59
CA SER A 301 -10.91 -7.70 -0.15
C SER A 301 -10.43 -6.43 0.57
N TYR A 302 -10.63 -6.38 1.88
CA TYR A 302 -10.03 -5.38 2.75
C TYR A 302 -9.44 -6.03 4.01
N SER A 303 -8.50 -5.33 4.65
CA SER A 303 -7.85 -5.79 5.89
C SER A 303 -8.39 -5.03 7.10
N TYR A 304 -8.35 -5.68 8.28
CA TYR A 304 -8.72 -5.09 9.55
C TYR A 304 -7.50 -4.74 10.39
N MET A 305 -7.62 -3.64 11.12
CA MET A 305 -6.95 -3.46 12.38
C MET A 305 -7.86 -3.96 13.52
N ILE A 306 -7.31 -4.82 14.36
CA ILE A 306 -7.91 -5.28 15.61
C ILE A 306 -7.48 -4.30 16.69
N VAL A 307 -8.44 -3.53 17.20
CA VAL A 307 -8.18 -2.48 18.21
C VAL A 307 -8.78 -2.85 19.56
N PRO A 308 -8.12 -2.56 20.70
CA PRO A 308 -8.73 -2.68 22.01
C PRO A 308 -9.83 -1.62 22.21
N THR A 309 -10.95 -2.01 22.82
CA THR A 309 -12.04 -1.07 23.19
C THR A 309 -12.06 -0.73 24.68
N GLN A 310 -11.11 -1.29 25.44
CA GLN A 310 -10.84 -0.98 26.85
C GLN A 310 -9.33 -1.02 27.10
N PRO A 311 -8.83 -0.32 28.13
CA PRO A 311 -7.44 -0.47 28.54
C PRO A 311 -7.09 -1.93 28.85
N THR A 312 -5.87 -2.34 28.50
CA THR A 312 -5.35 -3.70 28.68
C THR A 312 -4.05 -3.67 29.48
N LYS A 313 -3.38 -4.83 29.65
CA LYS A 313 -2.06 -4.91 30.28
C LYS A 313 -1.02 -4.00 29.61
N VAL A 314 -1.11 -3.85 28.29
CA VAL A 314 -0.12 -3.09 27.50
C VAL A 314 -0.70 -1.84 26.85
N PHE A 315 -2.03 -1.72 26.78
CA PHE A 315 -2.72 -0.63 26.10
C PHE A 315 -3.35 0.35 27.10
N THR A 316 -2.91 1.61 27.06
CA THR A 316 -3.40 2.70 27.94
C THR A 316 -4.20 3.72 27.14
N ALA A 317 -4.91 4.62 27.82
CA ALA A 317 -5.61 5.73 27.15
C ALA A 317 -4.67 6.65 26.35
N GLU A 318 -3.43 6.85 26.81
CA GLU A 318 -2.43 7.63 26.06
C GLU A 318 -2.05 6.93 24.75
N LYS A 319 -1.88 5.60 24.78
CA LYS A 319 -1.65 4.81 23.57
C LYS A 319 -2.87 4.80 22.65
N GLY A 320 -4.07 4.75 23.20
CA GLY A 320 -5.28 4.83 22.41
C GLY A 320 -5.54 6.21 21.80
N LYS A 321 -5.03 7.29 22.40
CA LYS A 321 -4.92 8.60 21.74
C LYS A 321 -4.03 8.52 20.48
N THR A 322 -2.84 7.92 20.58
CA THR A 322 -1.98 7.71 19.40
C THR A 322 -2.63 6.79 18.36
N LEU A 323 -3.23 5.68 18.80
CA LEU A 323 -3.84 4.69 17.91
C LEU A 323 -5.05 5.27 17.16
N SER A 324 -5.94 5.98 17.85
CA SER A 324 -7.09 6.66 17.22
C SER A 324 -6.64 7.71 16.21
N LYS A 325 -5.63 8.52 16.53
CA LYS A 325 -5.09 9.49 15.56
C LYS A 325 -4.46 8.82 14.34
N PHE A 326 -3.74 7.71 14.54
CA PHE A 326 -3.20 6.94 13.43
C PHE A 326 -4.32 6.29 12.59
N ALA A 327 -5.37 5.78 13.24
CA ALA A 327 -6.58 5.25 12.60
C ALA A 327 -7.29 6.30 11.73
N ASP A 328 -7.50 7.51 12.25
CA ASP A 328 -8.06 8.64 11.51
C ASP A 328 -7.20 8.95 10.28
N TYR A 329 -5.87 8.99 10.45
CA TYR A 329 -4.94 9.19 9.35
C TYR A 329 -5.10 8.10 8.29
N MET A 330 -5.15 6.83 8.68
CA MET A 330 -5.25 5.71 7.73
C MET A 330 -6.49 5.81 6.86
N ILE A 331 -7.66 6.07 7.44
CA ILE A 331 -8.95 6.03 6.70
C ILE A 331 -9.28 7.34 5.96
N CYS A 332 -8.50 8.40 6.21
CA CYS A 332 -8.54 9.66 5.47
C CYS A 332 -7.24 9.87 4.69
N GLU A 333 -6.32 10.67 5.20
CA GLU A 333 -5.10 11.11 4.51
C GLU A 333 -4.29 9.98 3.86
N GLY A 334 -4.20 8.83 4.52
CA GLY A 334 -3.48 7.65 4.02
C GLY A 334 -4.08 7.07 2.74
N GLN A 335 -5.39 7.22 2.53
CA GLN A 335 -6.11 6.68 1.36
C GLN A 335 -5.70 7.37 0.06
N GLN A 336 -5.20 8.61 0.11
CA GLN A 336 -4.72 9.34 -1.06
C GLN A 336 -3.54 8.63 -1.76
N GLN A 337 -2.74 7.86 -1.01
CA GLN A 337 -1.58 7.13 -1.55
C GLN A 337 -1.89 5.69 -1.92
N ALA A 338 -3.11 5.18 -1.64
CA ALA A 338 -3.42 3.76 -1.79
C ALA A 338 -3.16 3.27 -3.22
N SER A 339 -3.65 3.98 -4.24
CA SER A 339 -3.49 3.59 -5.65
C SER A 339 -2.02 3.50 -6.07
N ALA A 340 -1.20 4.48 -5.69
CA ALA A 340 0.23 4.50 -5.98
C ALA A 340 1.00 3.38 -5.27
N LEU A 341 0.47 2.92 -4.13
CA LEU A 341 1.03 1.81 -3.37
C LEU A 341 0.53 0.45 -3.86
N GLY A 342 -0.41 0.38 -4.81
CA GLY A 342 -1.01 -0.88 -5.29
C GLY A 342 -2.28 -1.32 -4.54
N TYR A 343 -2.81 -0.47 -3.67
CA TYR A 343 -4.04 -0.71 -2.93
C TYR A 343 -5.21 0.07 -3.53
N SER A 344 -6.42 -0.24 -3.05
CA SER A 344 -7.61 0.54 -3.34
C SER A 344 -8.02 1.37 -2.12
N PRO A 345 -8.36 2.66 -2.31
CA PRO A 345 -8.97 3.44 -1.25
C PRO A 345 -10.27 2.81 -0.74
N LEU A 346 -10.50 2.86 0.57
CA LEU A 346 -11.73 2.37 1.19
C LEU A 346 -12.94 3.19 0.75
N PRO A 347 -14.05 2.56 0.30
CA PRO A 347 -15.32 3.24 0.08
C PRO A 347 -15.91 3.83 1.37
N MET A 348 -16.79 4.82 1.21
CA MET A 348 -17.33 5.61 2.34
C MET A 348 -18.01 4.77 3.41
N ASN A 349 -18.72 3.69 3.05
CA ASN A 349 -19.34 2.78 4.02
C ASN A 349 -18.30 2.10 4.93
N LEU A 350 -17.15 1.69 4.40
CA LEU A 350 -16.06 1.10 5.19
C LEU A 350 -15.34 2.15 6.04
N VAL A 351 -15.16 3.38 5.53
CA VAL A 351 -14.63 4.49 6.33
C VAL A 351 -15.59 4.88 7.45
N GLN A 352 -16.90 4.83 7.23
CA GLN A 352 -17.91 5.06 8.26
C GLN A 352 -17.83 4.00 9.37
N ALA A 353 -17.79 2.72 9.01
CA ALA A 353 -17.61 1.64 9.96
C ALA A 353 -16.31 1.80 10.76
N ALA A 354 -15.21 2.17 10.10
CA ALA A 354 -13.93 2.41 10.76
C ALA A 354 -13.99 3.61 11.73
N SER A 355 -14.60 4.73 11.32
CA SER A 355 -14.81 5.92 12.16
C SER A 355 -15.63 5.60 13.41
N ASP A 356 -16.64 4.74 13.30
CA ASP A 356 -17.43 4.30 14.45
C ASP A 356 -16.62 3.45 15.42
N VAL A 357 -15.71 2.61 14.92
CA VAL A 357 -14.75 1.87 15.77
C VAL A 357 -13.76 2.80 16.46
N ILE A 358 -13.25 3.83 15.78
CA ILE A 358 -12.29 4.78 16.37
C ILE A 358 -12.84 5.45 17.63
N LYS A 359 -14.15 5.75 17.65
CA LYS A 359 -14.85 6.35 18.82
C LYS A 359 -14.85 5.41 20.03
N THR A 360 -14.67 4.11 19.83
CA THR A 360 -14.62 3.11 20.92
C THR A 360 -13.23 2.91 21.51
N ILE A 361 -12.17 3.46 20.88
CA ILE A 361 -10.80 3.31 21.35
C ILE A 361 -10.59 4.18 22.62
N PRO A 362 -10.12 3.59 23.74
CA PRO A 362 -9.83 4.32 24.96
C PRO A 362 -8.91 5.52 24.73
N GLY A 363 -9.28 6.70 25.23
CA GLY A 363 -8.45 7.91 25.08
C GLY A 363 -8.53 8.58 23.70
N THR A 364 -9.44 8.15 22.83
CA THR A 364 -9.76 8.85 21.58
C THR A 364 -10.15 10.32 21.84
N VAL A 365 -9.70 11.21 20.96
CA VAL A 365 -9.94 12.66 21.05
C VAL A 365 -10.68 13.13 19.78
N GLY A 366 -11.97 12.79 19.70
CA GLY A 366 -12.83 13.17 18.58
C GLY A 366 -13.14 12.00 17.64
N GLY A 367 -13.62 12.32 16.45
CA GLY A 367 -13.94 11.34 15.41
C GLY A 367 -13.77 11.96 14.02
N VAL A 368 -13.83 11.14 12.99
CA VAL A 368 -13.61 11.58 11.60
C VAL A 368 -14.70 12.56 11.15
N ASP A 369 -14.29 13.75 10.73
CA ASP A 369 -15.13 14.65 9.96
C ASP A 369 -14.99 14.32 8.47
N PHE A 370 -16.01 13.67 7.92
CA PHE A 370 -16.06 13.26 6.51
C PHE A 370 -15.96 14.43 5.52
N ASN A 371 -16.28 15.67 5.93
CA ASN A 371 -16.13 16.83 5.05
C ASN A 371 -14.67 17.31 4.94
N SER A 372 -13.81 16.90 5.86
CA SER A 372 -12.37 17.20 5.87
C SER A 372 -11.49 15.98 5.59
N CYS A 373 -12.11 14.79 5.51
CA CYS A 373 -11.44 13.53 5.25
C CYS A 373 -11.02 13.43 3.78
N ASN A 374 -9.71 13.51 3.52
CA ASN A 374 -9.17 13.39 2.18
C ASN A 374 -9.14 11.91 1.72
N ASN A 375 -10.24 11.42 1.16
CA ASN A 375 -10.33 10.08 0.58
C ASN A 375 -10.81 10.17 -0.89
N PRO A 376 -10.12 9.54 -1.85
CA PRO A 376 -10.51 9.60 -3.28
C PRO A 376 -11.88 9.00 -3.63
N THR A 377 -12.52 8.25 -2.74
CA THR A 377 -13.79 7.56 -3.03
C THR A 377 -15.05 8.37 -2.72
N PHE A 378 -14.93 9.47 -1.99
CA PHE A 378 -16.08 10.33 -1.66
C PHE A 378 -15.63 11.79 -1.52
N LYS A 379 -16.57 12.71 -1.63
CA LYS A 379 -16.38 14.16 -1.39
C LYS A 379 -17.37 14.66 -0.35
N PRO A 380 -17.20 15.88 0.19
CA PRO A 380 -18.15 16.47 1.13
C PRO A 380 -19.58 16.44 0.59
N GLY A 381 -20.51 15.89 1.36
CA GLY A 381 -21.93 15.76 1.01
C GLY A 381 -22.35 14.46 0.32
N ASP A 382 -21.42 13.55 -0.01
CA ASP A 382 -21.75 12.22 -0.54
C ASP A 382 -22.42 11.31 0.51
N SER A 383 -23.15 10.29 0.03
CA SER A 383 -23.75 9.22 0.84
C SER A 383 -22.86 7.97 0.87
N PRO A 384 -22.95 7.08 1.90
CA PRO A 384 -22.29 5.78 1.89
C PRO A 384 -22.61 4.86 0.70
N SER A 385 -23.70 5.14 -0.02
CA SER A 385 -24.06 4.47 -1.29
C SER A 385 -23.23 4.94 -2.48
N ASP A 386 -22.57 6.10 -2.36
CA ASP A 386 -21.83 6.73 -3.44
C ASP A 386 -20.36 6.32 -3.37
N ASN A 387 -19.78 6.02 -4.54
CA ASN A 387 -18.36 5.75 -4.68
C ASN A 387 -17.84 6.41 -5.95
N GLN A 388 -17.10 7.51 -5.79
CA GLN A 388 -16.58 8.34 -6.88
C GLN A 388 -15.61 7.55 -7.78
N LEU A 389 -14.84 6.62 -7.21
CA LEU A 389 -13.96 5.75 -7.99
C LEU A 389 -14.76 4.74 -8.81
N ALA A 390 -15.82 4.16 -8.24
CA ALA A 390 -16.68 3.23 -8.98
C ALA A 390 -17.47 3.95 -10.09
N ALA A 391 -17.84 5.22 -9.89
CA ALA A 391 -18.53 6.04 -10.89
C ALA A 391 -17.64 6.36 -12.10
N THR A 392 -16.33 6.46 -11.90
CA THR A 392 -15.35 6.84 -12.94
C THR A 392 -14.49 5.67 -13.43
N ALA A 393 -14.68 4.47 -12.87
CA ALA A 393 -13.92 3.28 -13.24
C ALA A 393 -14.15 2.93 -14.72
N PRO A 394 -13.06 2.82 -15.52
CA PRO A 394 -13.17 2.50 -16.94
C PRO A 394 -13.67 1.08 -17.14
N MET A 395 -14.39 0.84 -18.24
CA MET A 395 -14.69 -0.52 -18.68
C MET A 395 -13.39 -1.26 -19.03
N PRO A 396 -13.29 -2.59 -18.80
CA PRO A 396 -12.18 -3.37 -19.31
C PRO A 396 -12.12 -3.27 -20.83
N ALA A 397 -10.93 -3.43 -21.40
CA ALA A 397 -10.77 -3.40 -22.84
C ALA A 397 -11.54 -4.55 -23.52
N ASP A 398 -12.06 -4.31 -24.73
CA ASP A 398 -12.77 -5.36 -25.48
C ASP A 398 -11.91 -6.60 -25.74
N CYS A 399 -10.59 -6.41 -25.92
CA CYS A 399 -9.67 -7.52 -26.07
C CYS A 399 -9.54 -8.37 -24.80
N ASP A 400 -9.92 -7.88 -23.61
CA ASP A 400 -9.96 -8.63 -22.34
C ASP A 400 -11.26 -9.41 -22.13
N LYS A 401 -12.24 -9.27 -23.03
CA LYS A 401 -13.39 -10.16 -23.04
C LYS A 401 -12.96 -11.58 -23.40
N GLN A 402 -13.52 -12.57 -22.72
CA GLN A 402 -13.27 -13.98 -22.99
C GLN A 402 -13.54 -14.30 -24.46
N GLY A 403 -12.57 -14.92 -25.12
CA GLY A 403 -12.59 -15.18 -26.55
C GLY A 403 -11.19 -15.31 -27.13
N THR A 404 -11.09 -15.28 -28.45
CA THR A 404 -9.83 -15.52 -29.19
C THR A 404 -8.89 -14.33 -29.21
N THR A 405 -9.38 -13.13 -28.90
CA THR A 405 -8.59 -11.89 -28.90
C THR A 405 -7.94 -11.70 -27.54
N GLN A 406 -6.68 -11.27 -27.53
CA GLN A 406 -5.94 -10.98 -26.30
C GLN A 406 -5.24 -9.63 -26.37
N CYS A 407 -5.29 -8.85 -25.27
CA CYS A 407 -4.57 -7.59 -25.17
C CYS A 407 -3.07 -7.88 -25.00
N ALA A 408 -2.22 -7.09 -25.66
CA ALA A 408 -0.76 -7.20 -25.53
C ALA A 408 -0.22 -6.50 -24.26
N THR A 409 -1.01 -5.59 -23.68
CA THR A 409 -0.59 -4.69 -22.61
C THR A 409 -0.08 -5.46 -21.40
N GLY A 410 1.11 -5.07 -20.94
CA GLY A 410 1.69 -5.60 -19.70
C GLY A 410 0.84 -5.28 -18.47
N THR A 411 0.99 -6.10 -17.43
CA THR A 411 0.19 -6.05 -16.20
C THR A 411 1.08 -5.82 -14.98
N GLY A 412 0.47 -5.41 -13.87
CA GLY A 412 1.20 -5.28 -12.61
C GLY A 412 2.41 -4.36 -12.70
N GLY A 413 3.54 -4.81 -12.13
CA GLY A 413 4.78 -4.04 -12.16
C GLY A 413 5.52 -4.11 -13.50
N ALA A 414 5.08 -4.98 -14.42
CA ALA A 414 5.74 -5.20 -15.70
C ALA A 414 5.01 -4.47 -16.83
N THR A 415 5.56 -3.34 -17.23
CA THR A 415 4.95 -2.43 -18.22
C THR A 415 5.34 -2.73 -19.67
N VAL A 416 6.20 -3.73 -19.89
CA VAL A 416 6.62 -4.15 -21.25
C VAL A 416 5.57 -5.07 -21.83
N ASP A 417 5.04 -4.73 -23.00
CA ASP A 417 4.01 -5.50 -23.67
C ASP A 417 4.51 -6.86 -24.16
N THR A 418 3.63 -7.86 -24.10
CA THR A 418 3.86 -9.16 -24.73
C THR A 418 3.13 -9.18 -26.07
N PRO A 419 3.85 -9.32 -27.20
CA PRO A 419 3.22 -9.39 -28.51
C PRO A 419 2.22 -10.55 -28.57
N VAL A 420 1.02 -10.25 -29.04
CA VAL A 420 0.01 -11.27 -29.37
C VAL A 420 0.19 -11.64 -30.83
N THR A 421 0.58 -12.89 -31.09
CA THR A 421 0.64 -13.39 -32.47
C THR A 421 -0.78 -13.67 -32.93
N GLY A 422 -1.30 -12.86 -33.84
CA GLY A 422 -2.53 -13.18 -34.54
C GLY A 422 -2.38 -14.51 -35.28
N THR A 423 -3.38 -15.38 -35.15
CA THR A 423 -3.58 -16.65 -35.89
C THR A 423 -2.62 -17.80 -35.61
N GLY A 424 -3.05 -18.70 -34.72
CA GLY A 424 -2.77 -20.13 -34.88
C GLY A 424 -3.47 -20.64 -36.14
N GLY A 425 -2.71 -20.77 -37.22
CA GLY A 425 -3.15 -21.32 -38.50
C GLY A 425 -1.97 -22.04 -39.15
N SER A 426 -2.19 -23.29 -39.51
CA SER A 426 -1.29 -24.25 -40.17
C SER A 426 -0.30 -23.64 -41.17
N GLY A 427 0.94 -24.13 -41.13
CA GLY A 427 2.07 -23.59 -41.87
C GLY A 427 1.94 -23.60 -43.40
N GLN A 428 2.70 -22.70 -44.01
CA GLN A 428 3.24 -22.89 -45.35
C GLN A 428 4.56 -22.14 -45.46
N ALA A 429 5.62 -22.89 -45.77
CA ALA A 429 6.90 -22.33 -46.13
C ALA A 429 6.79 -21.67 -47.51
N THR A 430 7.30 -20.45 -47.63
CA THR A 430 7.68 -19.89 -48.93
C THR A 430 9.01 -19.16 -48.82
N SER A 431 10.01 -19.80 -49.41
CA SER A 431 11.31 -19.26 -49.80
C SER A 431 11.17 -18.11 -50.81
N GLY A 432 12.00 -17.08 -50.70
CA GLY A 432 12.08 -16.00 -51.69
C GLY A 432 13.26 -15.05 -51.46
N SER A 433 14.36 -15.36 -52.12
CA SER A 433 15.65 -14.65 -52.30
C SER A 433 15.65 -13.12 -52.40
N GLY A 434 16.57 -12.48 -51.66
CA GLY A 434 17.73 -11.73 -52.16
C GLY A 434 17.55 -10.39 -52.88
N ALA A 435 18.13 -9.33 -52.30
CA ALA A 435 19.06 -8.41 -52.99
C ALA A 435 19.77 -7.49 -51.97
N ALA A 436 21.08 -7.38 -52.13
CA ALA A 436 21.99 -6.56 -51.34
C ALA A 436 22.10 -5.15 -51.93
N ASP A 437 22.45 -4.17 -51.09
CA ASP A 437 23.28 -3.03 -51.49
C ASP A 437 24.20 -2.62 -50.35
N ALA A 438 25.43 -2.24 -50.70
CA ALA A 438 26.58 -2.15 -49.83
C ALA A 438 27.19 -0.73 -49.74
N ALA A 439 27.80 -0.45 -48.58
CA ALA A 439 29.00 0.40 -48.31
C ALA A 439 28.89 1.93 -48.51
N ALA A 440 29.49 2.86 -47.72
CA ALA A 440 30.38 2.91 -46.53
C ALA A 440 30.61 4.43 -46.18
N PRO A 441 31.57 4.91 -45.33
CA PRO A 441 32.25 4.37 -44.14
C PRO A 441 32.28 5.30 -42.88
N ALA A 442 32.62 4.67 -41.74
CA ALA A 442 33.47 5.10 -40.60
C ALA A 442 33.31 6.45 -39.85
N ALA A 443 33.08 6.34 -38.53
CA ALA A 443 33.81 7.10 -37.50
C ALA A 443 33.85 6.31 -36.18
N ALA A 444 34.93 6.49 -35.41
CA ALA A 444 35.49 5.55 -34.46
C ALA A 444 34.92 5.56 -33.02
N ALA A 445 35.05 4.39 -32.40
CA ALA A 445 35.19 4.02 -30.99
C ALA A 445 35.02 5.09 -29.88
N GLY A 446 34.10 4.80 -28.96
CA GLY A 446 34.14 5.21 -27.55
C GLY A 446 33.65 4.03 -26.68
N ALA A 447 34.50 3.57 -25.77
CA ALA A 447 34.29 2.37 -24.96
C ALA A 447 33.03 2.45 -24.07
N ALA A 448 32.16 1.44 -24.14
CA ALA A 448 31.07 1.25 -23.21
C ALA A 448 31.59 0.51 -21.95
N ALA A 449 31.57 1.21 -20.81
CA ALA A 449 31.76 0.60 -19.51
C ALA A 449 30.51 -0.23 -19.16
N SER A 450 30.71 -1.50 -18.82
CA SER A 450 29.70 -2.40 -18.27
C SER A 450 29.23 -1.87 -16.90
N GLY A 451 28.03 -1.30 -16.84
CA GLY A 451 27.36 -1.00 -15.58
C GLY A 451 26.76 -2.30 -15.01
N ALA A 452 27.24 -2.73 -13.84
CA ALA A 452 26.68 -3.88 -13.12
C ALA A 452 25.26 -3.58 -12.59
N ASP A 453 24.41 -4.61 -12.58
CA ASP A 453 23.06 -4.55 -11.99
C ASP A 453 23.11 -4.16 -10.50
N PRO A 454 22.12 -3.40 -10.00
CA PRO A 454 22.10 -2.97 -8.61
C PRO A 454 21.91 -4.14 -7.65
N VAL A 455 22.79 -4.23 -6.66
CA VAL A 455 22.75 -5.23 -5.59
C VAL A 455 22.17 -4.60 -4.33
N TYR A 456 21.17 -5.24 -3.73
CA TYR A 456 20.53 -4.80 -2.49
C TYR A 456 20.81 -5.78 -1.35
N ASP A 457 20.95 -5.25 -0.13
CA ASP A 457 21.05 -6.09 1.07
C ASP A 457 19.68 -6.61 1.53
N ALA A 458 19.68 -7.49 2.55
CA ALA A 458 18.48 -8.07 3.14
C ALA A 458 17.51 -7.05 3.77
N ASN A 459 17.94 -5.79 3.93
CA ASN A 459 17.15 -4.68 4.48
C ASN A 459 16.70 -3.70 3.38
N GLY A 460 17.01 -3.99 2.11
CA GLY A 460 16.63 -3.17 0.95
C GLY A 460 17.51 -1.95 0.70
N ASN A 461 18.70 -1.86 1.30
CA ASN A 461 19.65 -0.79 0.99
C ASN A 461 20.47 -1.15 -0.24
N LEU A 462 20.74 -0.16 -1.10
CA LEU A 462 21.59 -0.30 -2.27
C LEU A 462 23.05 -0.45 -1.84
N VAL A 463 23.63 -1.62 -2.10
CA VAL A 463 25.01 -1.98 -1.75
C VAL A 463 25.96 -1.60 -2.89
N SER A 464 25.54 -1.73 -4.15
CA SER A 464 26.30 -1.30 -5.33
C SER A 464 25.39 -1.17 -6.58
N GLY A 465 25.80 -0.37 -7.57
CA GLY A 465 25.06 -0.09 -8.82
C GLY A 465 24.38 1.29 -8.84
N SER A 466 24.13 1.87 -10.02
CA SER A 466 23.45 3.18 -10.15
C SER A 466 22.04 3.02 -10.70
N THR A 467 21.03 3.60 -10.05
CA THR A 467 19.64 3.60 -10.53
C THR A 467 19.46 4.64 -11.65
N GLY A 468 19.44 4.19 -12.91
CA GLY A 468 18.98 4.99 -14.04
C GLY A 468 17.48 5.30 -13.93
N GLY A 469 17.09 6.53 -14.24
CA GLY A 469 15.81 7.14 -13.87
C GLY A 469 14.56 6.44 -14.42
N GLY A 470 13.80 5.83 -13.51
CA GLY A 470 12.34 5.69 -13.59
C GLY A 470 11.69 6.77 -12.73
N ALA A 471 10.58 7.34 -13.19
CA ALA A 471 9.88 8.48 -12.60
C ALA A 471 9.77 8.35 -11.06
N LYS A 472 10.52 9.20 -10.35
CA LYS A 472 10.32 9.40 -8.91
C LYS A 472 8.88 9.87 -8.72
N ALA A 473 8.16 9.22 -7.82
CA ALA A 473 6.94 9.76 -7.26
C ALA A 473 7.28 11.15 -6.68
N VAL A 474 6.97 12.20 -7.44
CA VAL A 474 6.99 13.56 -6.95
C VAL A 474 5.74 13.67 -6.10
N SER A 475 5.88 13.48 -4.79
CA SER A 475 4.95 14.15 -3.88
C SER A 475 5.08 15.63 -4.21
N SER A 476 4.03 16.27 -4.74
CA SER A 476 3.93 17.71 -4.54
C SER A 476 3.99 17.90 -3.04
N PRO A 477 5.03 18.58 -2.49
CA PRO A 477 4.89 19.11 -1.16
C PRO A 477 3.62 19.96 -1.23
N PHE A 478 2.71 19.78 -0.28
CA PHE A 478 1.87 20.91 0.05
C PHE A 478 2.83 22.01 0.52
N THR A 479 3.24 22.88 -0.40
CA THR A 479 3.57 24.24 -0.03
C THR A 479 2.31 24.77 0.61
N LEU A 480 2.32 24.85 1.94
CA LEU A 480 1.55 25.85 2.65
C LEU A 480 1.60 27.09 1.77
N ALA A 481 0.43 27.62 1.35
CA ALA A 481 0.37 28.98 0.83
C ALA A 481 1.28 29.78 1.74
N ALA A 482 2.30 30.45 1.19
CA ALA A 482 3.32 31.13 1.96
C ALA A 482 2.59 32.03 2.95
N GLY A 483 2.39 31.51 4.17
CA GLY A 483 1.63 32.19 5.19
C GLY A 483 2.46 33.42 5.45
N ASP A 484 1.83 34.59 5.28
CA ASP A 484 2.41 35.85 5.69
C ASP A 484 3.14 35.61 7.00
N TRP A 485 4.38 36.10 7.07
CA TRP A 485 5.27 35.83 8.19
C TRP A 485 4.50 35.90 9.50
N GLY A 486 4.33 34.74 10.13
CA GLY A 486 3.57 34.64 11.35
C GLY A 486 4.20 35.54 12.41
N THR A 487 3.40 35.91 13.40
CA THR A 487 3.86 36.66 14.57
C THR A 487 5.14 36.06 15.17
N PRO A 488 5.34 34.72 15.24
CA PRO A 488 6.59 34.13 15.71
C PRO A 488 7.81 34.49 14.84
N GLN A 489 7.71 34.44 13.51
CA GLN A 489 8.81 34.79 12.61
C GLN A 489 9.14 36.29 12.66
N LEU A 490 8.11 37.15 12.72
CA LEU A 490 8.31 38.60 12.89
C LEU A 490 8.94 38.93 14.25
N THR A 491 8.55 38.24 15.32
CA THR A 491 9.16 38.44 16.64
C THR A 491 10.61 37.98 16.69
N MET A 492 10.95 36.84 16.06
CA MET A 492 12.33 36.37 15.94
C MET A 492 13.20 37.36 15.14
N LEU A 493 12.66 37.92 14.05
CA LEU A 493 13.39 38.91 13.26
C LEU A 493 13.57 40.23 14.02
N ALA A 494 12.54 40.68 14.75
CA ALA A 494 12.62 41.86 15.62
C ALA A 494 13.66 41.65 16.74
N ALA A 495 13.69 40.46 17.35
CA ALA A 495 14.69 40.12 18.37
C ALA A 495 16.12 40.10 17.79
N ALA A 496 16.31 39.52 16.60
CA ALA A 496 17.60 39.52 15.91
C ALA A 496 18.05 40.94 15.53
N ALA A 497 17.14 41.78 15.05
CA ALA A 497 17.41 43.18 14.73
C ALA A 497 17.76 44.01 15.97
N LEU A 498 17.07 43.79 17.09
CA LEU A 498 17.37 44.44 18.38
C LEU A 498 18.73 43.99 18.93
N LEU A 499 19.07 42.70 18.81
CA LEU A 499 20.38 42.18 19.21
C LEU A 499 21.51 42.79 18.36
N LEU A 500 21.33 42.85 17.05
CA LEU A 500 22.27 43.50 16.13
C LEU A 500 22.42 45.00 16.45
N ALA A 501 21.31 45.70 16.70
CA ALA A 501 21.34 47.10 17.11
C ALA A 501 22.10 47.30 18.43
N ALA A 502 21.90 46.42 19.42
CA ALA A 502 22.60 46.46 20.70
C ALA A 502 24.12 46.23 20.56
N ILE A 503 24.56 45.44 19.57
CA ILE A 503 25.97 45.19 19.28
C ILE A 503 26.60 46.34 18.49
N VAL A 504 25.88 46.87 17.49
CA VAL A 504 26.45 47.81 16.50
C VAL A 504 26.35 49.28 16.93
N LEU A 505 25.31 49.66 17.68
CA LEU A 505 25.11 51.06 18.07
C LEU A 505 26.16 51.59 19.08
N PRO A 506 26.60 50.85 20.12
CA PRO A 506 27.59 51.35 21.08
C PRO A 506 28.95 51.77 20.45
N PRO A 507 29.58 50.99 19.54
CA PRO A 507 30.83 51.43 18.90
C PRO A 507 30.63 52.61 17.92
N LEU A 508 29.46 52.74 17.27
CA LEU A 508 29.18 53.87 16.37
C LEU A 508 28.90 55.18 17.12
N LEU A 509 28.16 55.10 18.23
CA LEU A 509 27.87 56.25 19.08
C LEU A 509 29.10 56.71 19.88
N SER A 510 29.95 55.78 20.34
CA SER A 510 31.20 56.12 21.03
C SER A 510 32.24 56.79 20.11
N ARG A 511 32.26 56.45 18.81
CA ARG A 511 33.06 57.17 17.80
C ARG A 511 32.56 58.58 17.51
N ARG A 512 31.25 58.83 17.51
CA ARG A 512 30.68 60.18 17.35
C ARG A 512 30.87 61.08 18.56
N LEU A 513 30.98 60.50 19.77
CA LEU A 513 31.20 61.25 21.02
C LEU A 513 32.68 61.58 21.28
N ARG A 514 33.63 60.91 20.59
CA ARG A 514 35.04 61.30 20.56
C ARG A 514 35.27 62.28 19.40
N GLY A 515 34.90 63.55 19.61
CA GLY A 515 35.33 64.64 18.74
C GLY A 515 36.87 64.76 18.68
N PRO A 516 37.44 65.48 17.69
CA PRO A 516 38.88 65.55 17.50
C PRO A 516 39.54 66.11 18.76
N LYS A 517 40.49 65.37 19.33
CA LYS A 517 41.41 65.92 20.32
C LYS A 517 42.21 67.02 19.60
N ARG A 518 42.04 68.27 20.04
CA ARG A 518 43.01 69.33 19.77
C ARG A 518 44.28 69.07 20.54
#